data_AF-A0AAD5NJ25-F1
#
_entry.id   AF-A0AAD5NJ25-F1
#
_cell.length_a   1.000
_cell.length_b   1.000
_cell.length_c   1.000
_cell.angle_alpha   90.00
_cell.angle_beta   90.00
_cell.angle_gamma   90.00
#
_symmetry.space_group_name_H-M   'P 1'
#
loop_
_entity.id
_entity.type
_entity.pdbx_description
1 polymer ?
#
loop_
_entity_poly.entity_id
_entity_poly.type
_entity_poly.pdbx_seq_one_letter_code
_entity_poly.pdbx_strand_id
1 'polypeptide(L)'
;MVAVSVRPPTSTHHHVRSKITPTSTLHRSLGLDSCSKAPRIRLKIFDESISLGFNCEHSTVINGVCLHCDRPMASDYGIRFDYIFDGLRLTLDEISRLKVSNSNKLFAQKKLHLVLDLDHTLLHSKAFKKLTPDELYLKKQTDSNTSDGSLFVLDDAYLVKLRPFVRTFLKEASSMFEIYVCSMGSRYYVKKVAEFLDPEGNFFDSRLIAREDFKEKSKKNLDLVLGQECGTIIVDDTKSVWSDHLDNLITVQKYNYFADRHQNCKSQAEMKTDEIESEGELQNVLEVLRGIHGLFFDGLIKDVRCLPFKLLF
;
A
#
# COMPACT_ATOMS: atom_id res chain seq x y z
N MET A 1 8.03 -39.34 -55.72
CA MET A 1 8.70 -39.71 -54.47
C MET A 1 8.94 -38.45 -53.66
N VAL A 2 8.40 -38.44 -52.43
CA VAL A 2 8.69 -37.60 -51.26
C VAL A 2 8.44 -36.10 -51.36
N ALA A 3 7.25 -35.70 -50.88
CA ALA A 3 6.98 -34.38 -50.34
C ALA A 3 7.72 -34.21 -48.99
N VAL A 4 8.53 -33.15 -48.88
CA VAL A 4 9.25 -32.80 -47.64
C VAL A 4 8.36 -31.85 -46.84
N SER A 5 7.82 -32.36 -45.73
CA SER A 5 7.08 -31.60 -44.74
C SER A 5 8.06 -30.81 -43.86
N VAL A 6 8.01 -29.48 -43.94
CA VAL A 6 8.76 -28.57 -43.06
C VAL A 6 7.88 -28.28 -41.83
N ARG A 7 8.31 -28.74 -40.65
CA ARG A 7 7.67 -28.41 -39.36
C ARG A 7 8.11 -27.01 -38.89
N PRO A 8 7.23 -26.22 -38.25
CA PRO A 8 7.59 -24.95 -37.64
C PRO A 8 8.33 -25.15 -36.30
N PRO A 9 9.14 -24.16 -35.86
CA PRO A 9 9.97 -24.26 -34.67
C PRO A 9 9.14 -24.19 -33.38
N THR A 10 9.48 -25.06 -32.43
CA THR A 10 8.94 -25.11 -31.07
C THR A 10 9.45 -23.95 -30.23
N SER A 11 8.57 -23.09 -29.72
CA SER A 11 8.91 -22.05 -28.74
C SER A 11 9.12 -22.68 -27.36
N THR A 12 10.34 -22.57 -26.84
CA THR A 12 10.65 -22.88 -25.45
C THR A 12 10.27 -21.70 -24.57
N HIS A 13 9.08 -21.74 -23.97
CA HIS A 13 8.72 -20.81 -22.90
C HIS A 13 9.48 -21.19 -21.61
N HIS A 14 10.50 -20.41 -21.28
CA HIS A 14 11.10 -20.43 -19.95
C HIS A 14 10.10 -19.85 -18.95
N HIS A 15 9.44 -20.73 -18.19
CA HIS A 15 8.73 -20.33 -16.98
C HIS A 15 9.74 -19.92 -15.90
N VAL A 16 9.91 -18.62 -15.72
CA VAL A 16 10.52 -18.08 -14.50
C VAL A 16 9.52 -18.32 -13.36
N ARG A 17 9.79 -19.35 -12.54
CA ARG A 17 9.13 -19.50 -11.23
C ARG A 17 9.62 -18.36 -10.34
N SER A 18 8.77 -17.36 -10.09
CA SER A 18 8.95 -16.51 -8.93
C SER A 18 8.73 -17.38 -7.69
N LYS A 19 9.81 -17.64 -6.95
CA LYS A 19 9.71 -18.20 -5.60
C LYS A 19 9.15 -17.09 -4.70
N ILE A 20 7.85 -17.10 -4.45
CA ILE A 20 7.27 -16.30 -3.37
C ILE A 20 7.68 -17.01 -2.07
N THR A 21 8.59 -16.41 -1.32
CA THR A 21 8.91 -16.83 0.04
C THR A 21 7.77 -16.40 0.97
N PRO A 22 7.08 -17.34 1.65
CA PRO A 22 6.07 -16.99 2.65
C PRO A 22 6.80 -16.41 3.86
N THR A 23 6.92 -15.08 3.88
CA THR A 23 7.67 -14.37 4.94
C THR A 23 6.84 -13.28 5.62
N SER A 24 5.64 -12.97 5.13
CA SER A 24 4.79 -12.00 5.81
C SER A 24 4.10 -12.60 7.02
N THR A 25 4.18 -11.89 8.14
CA THR A 25 3.48 -12.23 9.39
C THR A 25 1.96 -12.40 9.16
N LEU A 26 1.41 -11.66 8.19
CA LEU A 26 0.03 -11.71 7.75
C LEU A 26 -0.35 -13.04 7.07
N HIS A 27 0.53 -13.58 6.23
CA HIS A 27 0.33 -14.87 5.57
C HIS A 27 0.23 -16.01 6.60
N ARG A 28 1.07 -15.97 7.64
CA ARG A 28 1.04 -16.90 8.77
C ARG A 28 -0.22 -16.75 9.62
N SER A 29 -0.66 -15.52 9.93
CA SER A 29 -1.90 -15.28 10.71
C SER A 29 -3.16 -15.76 9.99
N LEU A 30 -3.14 -15.77 8.66
CA LEU A 30 -4.22 -16.29 7.81
C LEU A 30 -4.09 -17.79 7.50
N GLY A 31 -3.04 -18.47 8.01
CA GLY A 31 -2.81 -19.89 7.76
C GLY A 31 -2.48 -20.24 6.31
N LEU A 32 -2.03 -19.28 5.50
CA LEU A 32 -1.79 -19.45 4.06
C LEU A 32 -0.46 -20.15 3.74
N ASP A 33 0.46 -20.25 4.71
CA ASP A 33 1.79 -20.88 4.56
C ASP A 33 1.75 -22.40 4.30
N SER A 34 0.68 -23.08 4.71
CA SER A 34 0.51 -24.54 4.55
C SER A 34 -0.06 -24.98 3.20
N CYS A 35 -0.38 -24.03 2.31
CA CYS A 35 -0.97 -24.32 1.00
C CYS A 35 0.11 -24.69 -0.04
N SER A 36 0.94 -25.69 0.25
CA SER A 36 1.95 -26.22 -0.70
C SER A 36 1.37 -27.20 -1.73
N LYS A 37 0.06 -27.47 -1.66
CA LYS A 37 -0.67 -28.20 -2.68
C LYS A 37 -1.49 -27.21 -3.49
N ALA A 38 -1.03 -26.91 -4.70
CA ALA A 38 -1.91 -26.35 -5.72
C ALA A 38 -3.18 -27.23 -5.74
N PRO A 39 -4.38 -26.67 -5.51
CA PRO A 39 -5.60 -27.44 -5.72
C PRO A 39 -5.56 -27.93 -7.16
N ARG A 40 -5.78 -29.23 -7.38
CA ARG A 40 -6.00 -29.77 -8.72
C ARG A 40 -7.27 -29.11 -9.26
N ILE A 41 -7.11 -27.98 -9.95
CA ILE A 41 -8.20 -27.32 -10.66
C ILE A 41 -8.59 -28.26 -11.80
N ARG A 42 -9.58 -29.11 -11.53
CA ARG A 42 -10.36 -29.71 -12.60
C ARG A 42 -11.28 -28.60 -13.08
N LEU A 43 -10.90 -27.89 -14.14
CA LEU A 43 -11.75 -26.96 -14.87
C LEU A 43 -13.00 -27.73 -15.32
N LYS A 44 -14.02 -27.77 -14.47
CA LYS A 44 -15.37 -28.06 -14.90
C LYS A 44 -15.89 -26.74 -15.46
N ILE A 45 -15.99 -26.68 -16.79
CA ILE A 45 -16.85 -25.70 -17.46
C ILE A 45 -18.23 -25.91 -16.85
N PHE A 46 -18.66 -24.98 -16.01
CA PHE A 46 -20.00 -25.01 -15.44
C PHE A 46 -20.88 -24.06 -16.22
N ASP A 47 -21.96 -24.64 -16.70
CA ASP A 47 -23.06 -24.01 -17.42
C ASP A 47 -23.66 -22.87 -16.59
N GLU A 48 -24.11 -21.82 -17.28
CA GLU A 48 -24.55 -20.53 -16.73
C GLU A 48 -25.97 -20.60 -16.16
N SER A 49 -26.30 -21.69 -15.44
CA SER A 49 -27.61 -21.92 -14.83
C SER A 49 -27.50 -22.10 -13.32
N ILE A 50 -27.74 -20.98 -12.61
CA ILE A 50 -28.34 -20.86 -11.28
C ILE A 50 -27.94 -21.96 -10.27
N SER A 51 -26.93 -21.69 -9.44
CA SER A 51 -26.86 -22.31 -8.11
C SER A 51 -27.26 -21.27 -7.06
N LEU A 52 -28.54 -21.28 -6.67
CA LEU A 52 -29.00 -20.74 -5.37
C LEU A 52 -28.45 -21.64 -4.25
N GLY A 53 -27.12 -21.78 -4.17
CA GLY A 53 -26.45 -22.42 -3.05
C GLY A 53 -26.27 -21.38 -1.97
N PHE A 54 -26.94 -21.55 -0.82
CA PHE A 54 -26.71 -20.71 0.35
C PHE A 54 -25.20 -20.59 0.62
N ASN A 55 -24.71 -19.35 0.73
CA ASN A 55 -23.37 -19.07 1.22
C ASN A 55 -23.17 -19.82 2.55
N CYS A 56 -22.02 -20.46 2.75
CA CYS A 56 -21.68 -20.96 4.08
C CYS A 56 -21.31 -19.80 5.01
N GLU A 57 -21.28 -20.04 6.32
CA GLU A 57 -20.98 -19.03 7.34
C GLU A 57 -19.48 -18.94 7.67
N HIS A 58 -18.62 -19.59 6.89
CA HIS A 58 -17.19 -19.59 7.14
C HIS A 58 -16.50 -18.30 6.70
N SER A 59 -15.54 -17.88 7.52
CA SER A 59 -14.87 -16.58 7.48
C SER A 59 -14.01 -16.26 6.27
N THR A 60 -13.47 -17.28 5.58
CA THR A 60 -12.38 -17.09 4.60
C THR A 60 -12.71 -17.74 3.27
N VAL A 61 -12.61 -16.94 2.21
CA VAL A 61 -12.88 -17.34 0.83
C VAL A 61 -11.68 -16.96 -0.04
N ILE A 62 -11.28 -17.87 -0.93
CA ILE A 62 -10.21 -17.63 -1.91
C ILE A 62 -10.73 -18.01 -3.29
N ASN A 63 -10.63 -17.10 -4.26
CA ASN A 63 -11.03 -17.34 -5.65
C ASN A 63 -12.48 -17.86 -5.78
N GLY A 64 -13.39 -17.35 -4.95
CA GLY A 64 -14.80 -17.72 -4.96
C GLY A 64 -15.11 -19.07 -4.29
N VAL A 65 -14.15 -19.68 -3.60
CA VAL A 65 -14.33 -20.95 -2.89
C VAL A 65 -14.01 -20.77 -1.40
N CYS A 66 -14.89 -21.27 -0.54
CA CYS A 66 -14.65 -21.29 0.91
C CYS A 66 -13.47 -22.20 1.26
N LEU A 67 -12.51 -21.68 2.02
CA LEU A 67 -11.29 -22.42 2.40
C LEU A 67 -11.56 -23.58 3.38
N HIS A 68 -12.71 -23.57 4.07
CA HIS A 68 -13.04 -24.57 5.10
C HIS A 68 -13.90 -25.72 4.58
N CYS A 69 -14.82 -25.48 3.65
CA CYS A 69 -15.78 -26.49 3.19
C CYS A 69 -15.85 -26.66 1.67
N ASP A 70 -14.95 -26.00 0.93
CA ASP A 70 -14.82 -26.10 -0.54
C ASP A 70 -16.10 -25.72 -1.33
N ARG A 71 -17.04 -25.02 -0.69
CA ARG A 71 -18.27 -24.57 -1.36
C ARG A 71 -18.00 -23.30 -2.18
N PRO A 72 -18.61 -23.18 -3.38
CA PRO A 72 -18.66 -21.92 -4.10
C PRO A 72 -19.36 -20.85 -3.25
N MET A 73 -18.84 -19.63 -3.30
CA MET A 73 -19.33 -18.48 -2.56
C MET A 73 -19.70 -17.36 -3.52
N ALA A 74 -20.72 -16.59 -3.17
CA ALA A 74 -21.13 -15.44 -3.97
C ALA A 74 -19.98 -14.43 -4.16
N SER A 75 -19.98 -13.75 -5.30
CA SER A 75 -18.91 -12.80 -5.69
C SER A 75 -18.90 -11.51 -4.87
N ASP A 76 -19.92 -11.25 -4.07
CA ASP A 76 -20.05 -10.13 -3.14
C ASP A 76 -19.85 -10.55 -1.67
N TYR A 77 -19.52 -11.82 -1.42
CA TYR A 77 -19.26 -12.31 -0.07
C TYR A 77 -17.97 -11.69 0.50
N GLY A 78 -18.11 -11.07 1.68
CA GLY A 78 -17.00 -10.49 2.43
C GLY A 78 -16.33 -9.27 1.77
N ILE A 79 -15.27 -8.79 2.41
CA ILE A 79 -14.40 -7.72 1.91
C ILE A 79 -13.18 -8.36 1.24
N ARG A 80 -12.74 -7.77 0.12
CA ARG A 80 -11.58 -8.23 -0.65
C ARG A 80 -10.28 -7.76 -0.01
N PHE A 81 -9.32 -8.67 0.11
CA PHE A 81 -7.95 -8.41 0.59
C PHE A 81 -6.93 -8.83 -0.48
N ASP A 82 -7.19 -8.45 -1.74
CA ASP A 82 -6.37 -8.86 -2.88
C ASP A 82 -4.93 -8.33 -2.79
N TYR A 83 -4.71 -7.26 -2.01
CA TYR A 83 -3.38 -6.76 -1.70
C TYR A 83 -2.53 -7.75 -0.88
N ILE A 84 -3.17 -8.61 -0.06
CA ILE A 84 -2.50 -9.67 0.70
C ILE A 84 -2.33 -10.91 -0.18
N PHE A 85 -3.45 -11.39 -0.75
CA PHE A 85 -3.47 -12.57 -1.61
C PHE A 85 -4.60 -12.43 -2.63
N ASP A 86 -4.29 -12.67 -3.90
CA ASP A 86 -5.26 -12.49 -4.99
C ASP A 86 -6.48 -13.40 -4.82
N GLY A 87 -7.67 -12.80 -4.83
CA GLY A 87 -8.94 -13.48 -4.62
C GLY A 87 -9.31 -13.76 -3.16
N LEU A 88 -8.51 -13.29 -2.18
CA LEU A 88 -8.81 -13.42 -0.76
C LEU A 88 -9.99 -12.52 -0.36
N ARG A 89 -10.94 -13.11 0.35
CA ARG A 89 -12.09 -12.41 0.94
C ARG A 89 -12.30 -12.86 2.38
N LEU A 90 -12.63 -11.89 3.23
CA LEU A 90 -12.85 -12.10 4.66
C LEU A 90 -14.21 -11.55 5.09
N THR A 91 -14.87 -12.23 6.02
CA THR A 91 -16.08 -11.72 6.68
C THR A 91 -15.74 -10.58 7.64
N LEU A 92 -16.73 -9.74 7.98
CA LEU A 92 -16.55 -8.65 8.94
C LEU A 92 -16.12 -9.14 10.32
N ASP A 93 -16.66 -10.27 10.78
CA ASP A 93 -16.31 -10.88 12.05
C ASP A 93 -14.85 -11.32 12.07
N GLU A 94 -14.38 -11.91 10.96
CA GLU A 94 -12.99 -12.32 10.83
C GLU A 94 -12.03 -11.15 10.76
N ILE A 95 -12.40 -10.10 10.04
CA ILE A 95 -11.63 -8.85 10.01
C ILE A 95 -11.53 -8.27 11.42
N SER A 96 -12.64 -8.23 12.16
CA SER A 96 -12.68 -7.72 13.53
C SER A 96 -11.79 -8.54 14.46
N ARG A 97 -11.84 -9.88 14.35
CA ARG A 97 -10.97 -10.81 15.09
C ARG A 97 -9.50 -10.57 14.77
N LEU A 98 -9.15 -10.42 13.49
CA LEU A 98 -7.80 -10.17 13.02
C LEU A 98 -7.27 -8.81 13.48
N LYS A 99 -8.09 -7.75 13.41
CA LYS A 99 -7.73 -6.41 13.93
C LYS A 99 -7.31 -6.48 15.40
N VAL A 100 -8.12 -7.12 16.25
CA VAL A 100 -7.80 -7.31 17.68
C VAL A 100 -6.52 -8.13 17.86
N SER A 101 -6.40 -9.28 17.19
CA SER A 101 -5.25 -10.16 17.31
C SER A 101 -3.94 -9.49 16.89
N ASN A 102 -3.95 -8.78 15.76
CA ASN A 102 -2.77 -8.12 15.21
C ASN A 102 -2.36 -6.93 16.07
N SER A 103 -3.29 -6.09 16.51
CA SER A 103 -2.97 -4.97 17.38
C SER A 103 -2.41 -5.43 18.73
N ASN A 104 -3.00 -6.45 19.36
CA ASN A 104 -2.44 -7.01 20.59
C ASN A 104 -1.01 -7.53 20.39
N LYS A 105 -0.74 -8.18 19.25
CA LYS A 105 0.61 -8.64 18.91
C LYS A 105 1.58 -7.46 18.74
N LEU A 106 1.18 -6.39 18.05
CA LEU A 106 2.03 -5.20 17.89
C LEU A 106 2.24 -4.45 19.20
N PHE A 107 1.20 -4.31 20.02
CA PHE A 107 1.31 -3.64 21.33
C PHE A 107 2.29 -4.37 22.25
N ALA A 108 2.30 -5.71 22.22
CA ALA A 108 3.29 -6.51 22.94
C ALA A 108 4.74 -6.26 22.44
N GLN A 109 4.91 -5.81 21.20
CA GLN A 109 6.18 -5.41 20.60
C GLN A 109 6.46 -3.91 20.72
N LYS A 110 5.64 -3.18 21.49
CA LYS A 110 5.68 -1.71 21.59
C LYS A 110 5.56 -1.04 20.21
N LYS A 111 4.67 -1.54 19.34
CA LYS A 111 4.36 -0.97 18.03
C LYS A 111 2.88 -0.62 17.85
N LEU A 112 2.62 0.42 17.06
CA LEU A 112 1.30 0.82 16.57
C LEU A 112 1.17 0.55 15.06
N HIS A 113 0.04 0.87 14.44
CA HIS A 113 -0.13 0.85 12.99
C HIS A 113 0.01 2.26 12.41
N LEU A 114 0.72 2.38 11.28
CA LEU A 114 0.87 3.64 10.54
C LEU A 114 0.39 3.45 9.10
N VAL A 115 -0.56 4.26 8.67
CA VAL A 115 -1.11 4.26 7.32
C VAL A 115 -0.60 5.51 6.59
N LEU A 116 0.13 5.31 5.50
CA LEU A 116 0.74 6.38 4.72
C LEU A 116 0.11 6.48 3.34
N ASP A 117 -0.25 7.70 2.93
CA ASP A 117 -0.48 8.02 1.53
C ASP A 117 0.82 8.15 0.73
N LEU A 118 0.74 8.21 -0.61
CA LEU A 118 1.89 8.37 -1.49
C LEU A 118 1.98 9.77 -2.10
N ASP A 119 1.12 10.08 -3.08
CA ASP A 119 1.21 11.29 -3.90
C ASP A 119 0.88 12.54 -3.08
N HIS A 120 1.76 13.54 -3.16
CA HIS A 120 1.75 14.75 -2.31
C HIS A 120 1.98 14.51 -0.82
N THR A 121 2.19 13.26 -0.39
CA THR A 121 2.52 12.92 1.00
C THR A 121 4.00 12.52 1.13
N LEU A 122 4.40 11.42 0.51
CA LEU A 122 5.77 10.88 0.53
C LEU A 122 6.58 11.19 -0.74
N LEU A 123 5.92 11.62 -1.80
CA LEU A 123 6.50 11.88 -3.12
C LEU A 123 5.58 12.72 -3.97
N HIS A 124 6.08 13.20 -5.10
CA HIS A 124 5.30 13.85 -6.14
C HIS A 124 5.64 13.18 -7.48
N SER A 125 4.63 12.89 -8.28
CA SER A 125 4.80 12.32 -9.63
C SER A 125 4.29 13.27 -10.71
N LYS A 126 4.97 13.33 -11.86
CA LYS A 126 4.55 14.16 -12.99
C LYS A 126 4.86 13.51 -14.33
N ALA A 127 3.85 13.46 -15.21
CA ALA A 127 4.01 12.94 -16.55
C ALA A 127 4.97 13.83 -17.37
N PHE A 128 5.88 13.22 -18.13
CA PHE A 128 6.85 13.92 -18.98
C PHE A 128 6.21 14.93 -19.93
N LYS A 129 5.05 14.58 -20.49
CA LYS A 129 4.27 15.46 -21.39
C LYS A 129 3.72 16.72 -20.72
N LYS A 130 3.74 16.77 -19.39
CA LYS A 130 3.25 17.89 -18.59
C LYS A 130 4.37 18.76 -18.01
N LEU A 131 5.64 18.40 -18.21
CA LEU A 131 6.78 19.19 -17.72
C LEU A 131 6.82 20.57 -18.40
N THR A 132 7.17 21.59 -17.62
CA THR A 132 7.43 22.94 -18.13
C THR A 132 8.81 22.99 -18.78
N PRO A 133 9.11 23.98 -19.65
CA PRO A 133 10.45 24.15 -20.21
C PRO A 133 11.54 24.23 -19.14
N ASP A 134 11.25 24.91 -18.02
CA ASP A 134 12.14 25.08 -16.88
C ASP A 134 12.39 23.76 -16.11
N GLU A 135 11.56 22.73 -16.28
CA GLU A 135 11.72 21.40 -15.66
C GLU A 135 12.40 20.37 -16.59
N LEU A 136 12.58 20.66 -17.88
CA LEU A 136 13.09 19.68 -18.85
C LEU A 136 14.51 19.19 -18.52
N TYR A 137 15.28 19.94 -17.73
CA TYR A 137 16.61 19.52 -17.28
C TYR A 137 16.57 18.23 -16.44
N LEU A 138 15.47 17.97 -15.74
CA LEU A 138 15.30 16.83 -14.85
C LEU A 138 15.35 15.49 -15.59
N LYS A 139 15.00 15.46 -16.88
CA LYS A 139 15.11 14.26 -17.72
C LYS A 139 16.54 13.74 -17.85
N LYS A 140 17.54 14.61 -17.64
CA LYS A 140 18.96 14.27 -17.74
C LYS A 140 19.60 13.96 -16.38
N GLN A 141 18.90 14.19 -15.28
CA GLN A 141 19.41 14.10 -13.90
C GLN A 141 18.73 13.00 -13.10
N THR A 142 18.28 11.94 -13.77
CA THR A 142 17.53 10.87 -13.12
C THR A 142 18.48 9.98 -12.34
N ASP A 143 18.11 9.67 -11.10
CA ASP A 143 18.89 8.84 -10.19
C ASP A 143 18.57 7.34 -10.33
N SER A 144 18.00 6.92 -11.46
CA SER A 144 17.53 5.53 -11.67
C SER A 144 18.61 4.45 -11.48
N ASN A 145 19.89 4.85 -11.46
CA ASN A 145 21.03 3.95 -11.27
C ASN A 145 21.57 3.93 -9.82
N THR A 146 20.99 4.70 -8.89
CA THR A 146 21.47 4.82 -7.51
C THR A 146 20.37 4.52 -6.51
N SER A 147 20.66 3.66 -5.53
CA SER A 147 19.73 3.35 -4.42
C SER A 147 19.35 4.59 -3.59
N ASP A 148 20.28 5.52 -3.48
CA ASP A 148 20.14 6.73 -2.64
C ASP A 148 19.52 7.90 -3.42
N GLY A 149 19.10 7.64 -4.65
CA GLY A 149 18.42 8.59 -5.50
C GLY A 149 17.10 9.10 -4.93
N SER A 150 16.72 10.30 -5.36
CA SER A 150 15.41 10.90 -5.03
C SER A 150 14.54 11.16 -6.26
N LEU A 151 15.11 11.16 -7.47
CA LEU A 151 14.36 11.40 -8.71
C LEU A 151 14.43 10.19 -9.66
N PHE A 152 13.29 9.56 -9.91
CA PHE A 152 13.17 8.33 -10.69
C PHE A 152 12.32 8.52 -11.94
N VAL A 153 12.57 7.68 -12.94
CA VAL A 153 11.70 7.54 -14.13
C VAL A 153 10.85 6.29 -13.98
N LEU A 154 9.54 6.43 -14.18
CA LEU A 154 8.59 5.33 -14.25
C LEU A 154 8.05 5.18 -15.68
N ASP A 155 8.28 4.00 -16.27
CA ASP A 155 7.85 3.58 -17.60
C ASP A 155 8.17 4.55 -18.74
N ASP A 156 9.31 5.26 -18.65
CA ASP A 156 9.70 6.32 -19.59
C ASP A 156 8.60 7.38 -19.84
N ALA A 157 7.69 7.53 -18.88
CA ALA A 157 6.49 8.34 -19.03
C ALA A 157 6.28 9.33 -17.87
N TYR A 158 6.78 9.01 -16.68
CA TYR A 158 6.62 9.83 -15.48
C TYR A 158 7.96 10.07 -14.79
N LEU A 159 8.13 11.26 -14.23
CA LEU A 159 9.08 11.50 -13.15
C LEU A 159 8.40 11.25 -11.83
N VAL A 160 9.13 10.62 -10.91
CA VAL A 160 8.73 10.45 -9.51
C VAL A 160 9.83 11.05 -8.65
N LYS A 161 9.49 12.09 -7.89
CA LYS A 161 10.38 12.73 -6.93
C LYS A 161 9.98 12.31 -5.54
N LEU A 162 10.88 11.62 -4.83
CA LEU A 162 10.72 11.30 -3.41
C LEU A 162 10.84 12.58 -2.58
N ARG A 163 9.97 12.72 -1.58
CA ARG A 163 10.03 13.85 -0.64
C ARG A 163 11.31 13.74 0.20
N PRO A 164 12.02 14.86 0.44
CA PRO A 164 13.20 14.85 1.30
C PRO A 164 12.93 14.16 2.64
N PHE A 165 13.94 13.50 3.21
CA PHE A 165 13.86 12.75 4.46
C PHE A 165 13.02 11.44 4.43
N VAL A 166 12.33 11.09 3.33
CA VAL A 166 11.37 9.95 3.33
C VAL A 166 11.97 8.59 3.71
N ARG A 167 13.20 8.27 3.30
CA ARG A 167 13.81 6.97 3.63
C ARG A 167 14.17 6.89 5.11
N THR A 168 14.71 7.97 5.66
CA THR A 168 15.00 8.09 7.09
C THR A 168 13.71 8.05 7.91
N PHE A 169 12.68 8.76 7.46
CA PHE A 169 11.34 8.71 8.04
C PHE A 169 10.81 7.27 8.10
N LEU A 170 10.81 6.53 6.99
CA LEU A 170 10.34 5.14 6.94
C LEU A 170 11.13 4.23 7.88
N LYS A 171 12.47 4.37 7.88
CA LYS A 171 13.35 3.60 8.75
C LYS A 171 13.03 3.84 10.23
N GLU A 172 12.99 5.09 10.66
CA GLU A 172 12.71 5.47 12.05
C GLU A 172 11.28 5.07 12.45
N ALA A 173 10.28 5.35 11.61
CA ALA A 173 8.90 4.97 11.83
C ALA A 173 8.73 3.45 11.95
N SER A 174 9.44 2.65 11.14
CA SER A 174 9.33 1.18 11.18
C SER A 174 9.76 0.56 12.52
N SER A 175 10.54 1.28 13.33
CA SER A 175 10.91 0.85 14.68
C SER A 175 9.73 0.93 15.66
N MET A 176 8.79 1.86 15.44
CA MET A 176 7.63 2.15 16.30
C MET A 176 6.30 1.71 15.69
N PHE A 177 6.26 1.44 14.39
CA PHE A 177 5.02 1.20 13.65
C PHE A 177 5.14 0.01 12.69
N GLU A 178 4.03 -0.69 12.49
CA GLU A 178 3.81 -1.50 11.30
C GLU A 178 3.18 -0.64 10.21
N ILE A 179 3.85 -0.50 9.07
CA ILE A 179 3.52 0.48 8.05
C ILE A 179 2.66 -0.13 6.94
N TYR A 180 1.54 0.52 6.66
CA TYR A 180 0.67 0.31 5.51
C TYR A 180 0.82 1.46 4.54
N VAL A 181 0.82 1.16 3.24
CA VAL A 181 0.61 2.16 2.18
C VAL A 181 -0.84 2.10 1.74
N CYS A 182 -1.48 3.26 1.62
CA CYS A 182 -2.88 3.40 1.27
C CYS A 182 -3.03 4.54 0.26
N SER A 183 -3.14 4.21 -1.03
CA SER A 183 -3.11 5.19 -2.12
C SER A 183 -4.27 5.03 -3.10
N MET A 184 -4.71 6.15 -3.68
CA MET A 184 -5.66 6.19 -4.81
C MET A 184 -4.98 6.00 -6.17
N GLY A 185 -3.68 5.71 -6.19
CA GLY A 185 -2.96 5.23 -7.36
C GLY A 185 -3.36 3.80 -7.77
N SER A 186 -3.04 3.41 -9.01
CA SER A 186 -3.25 2.03 -9.45
C SER A 186 -2.31 1.07 -8.73
N ARG A 187 -2.71 -0.19 -8.56
CA ARG A 187 -1.87 -1.23 -7.94
C ARG A 187 -0.49 -1.35 -8.59
N TYR A 188 -0.42 -1.23 -9.91
CA TYR A 188 0.84 -1.21 -10.64
C TYR A 188 1.75 -0.05 -10.19
N TYR A 189 1.19 1.16 -10.15
CA TYR A 189 1.90 2.36 -9.72
C TYR A 189 2.37 2.26 -8.27
N VAL A 190 1.49 1.85 -7.35
CA VAL A 190 1.79 1.70 -5.93
C VAL A 190 2.94 0.72 -5.71
N LYS A 191 2.94 -0.43 -6.40
CA LYS A 191 4.04 -1.41 -6.32
C LYS A 191 5.36 -0.84 -6.83
N LYS A 192 5.34 -0.16 -7.98
CA LYS A 192 6.55 0.45 -8.57
C LYS A 192 7.15 1.53 -7.68
N VAL A 193 6.31 2.37 -7.11
CA VAL A 193 6.73 3.41 -6.18
C VAL A 193 7.23 2.83 -4.86
N ALA A 194 6.63 1.75 -4.37
CA ALA A 194 7.12 1.05 -3.18
C ALA A 194 8.54 0.52 -3.39
N GLU A 195 8.89 0.03 -4.59
CA GLU A 195 10.28 -0.35 -4.94
C GLU A 195 11.24 0.85 -4.85
N PHE A 196 10.79 2.07 -5.19
CA PHE A 196 11.62 3.27 -5.02
C PHE A 196 11.78 3.64 -3.56
N LEU A 197 10.73 3.54 -2.73
CA LEU A 197 10.75 3.93 -1.32
C LEU A 197 11.47 2.90 -0.42
N ASP A 198 11.29 1.62 -0.71
CA ASP A 198 11.76 0.47 0.07
C ASP A 198 12.41 -0.59 -0.85
N PRO A 199 13.61 -0.31 -1.41
CA PRO A 199 14.25 -1.20 -2.39
C PRO A 199 14.59 -2.58 -1.82
N GLU A 200 14.78 -2.68 -0.51
CA GLU A 200 15.12 -3.90 0.22
C GLU A 200 13.88 -4.67 0.69
N GLY A 201 12.69 -4.06 0.65
CA GLY A 201 11.43 -4.69 1.06
C GLY A 201 11.28 -4.85 2.58
N ASN A 202 11.88 -3.96 3.37
CA ASN A 202 11.93 -4.06 4.83
C ASN A 202 10.70 -3.46 5.54
N PHE A 203 9.97 -2.56 4.89
CA PHE A 203 8.98 -1.70 5.54
C PHE A 203 7.54 -2.08 5.20
N PHE A 204 7.23 -2.33 3.93
CA PHE A 204 5.84 -2.49 3.49
C PHE A 204 5.40 -3.94 3.38
N ASP A 205 6.30 -4.86 3.01
CA ASP A 205 5.96 -6.27 2.76
C ASP A 205 4.74 -6.35 1.80
N SER A 206 3.67 -7.08 2.16
CA SER A 206 2.44 -7.13 1.38
C SER A 206 1.46 -5.97 1.65
N ARG A 207 1.73 -5.03 2.56
CA ARG A 207 0.77 -4.01 3.04
C ARG A 207 0.62 -2.80 2.11
N LEU A 208 0.33 -3.07 0.83
CA LEU A 208 0.19 -2.06 -0.24
C LEU A 208 -1.27 -2.01 -0.75
N ILE A 209 -2.09 -1.15 -0.15
CA ILE A 209 -3.50 -0.96 -0.52
C ILE A 209 -3.60 0.08 -1.63
N ALA A 210 -4.16 -0.32 -2.78
CA ALA A 210 -4.29 0.53 -3.97
C ALA A 210 -5.75 0.86 -4.29
N ARG A 211 -5.98 1.73 -5.28
CA ARG A 211 -7.32 2.18 -5.68
C ARG A 211 -8.28 1.02 -5.97
N GLU A 212 -7.77 -0.06 -6.55
CA GLU A 212 -8.54 -1.24 -6.93
C GLU A 212 -9.07 -2.04 -5.72
N ASP A 213 -8.51 -1.83 -4.53
CA ASP A 213 -8.92 -2.50 -3.30
C ASP A 213 -10.12 -1.81 -2.63
N PHE A 214 -10.32 -0.51 -2.85
CA PHE A 214 -11.44 0.23 -2.26
C PHE A 214 -12.76 -0.04 -2.98
N LYS A 215 -13.83 -0.11 -2.19
CA LYS A 215 -15.20 -0.15 -2.71
C LYS A 215 -15.60 1.17 -3.36
N GLU A 216 -15.23 2.29 -2.75
CA GLU A 216 -15.50 3.64 -3.24
C GLU A 216 -14.23 4.27 -3.83
N LYS A 217 -14.28 4.70 -5.10
CA LYS A 217 -13.09 5.21 -5.81
C LYS A 217 -12.61 6.59 -5.35
N SER A 218 -13.33 7.25 -4.46
CA SER A 218 -13.05 8.61 -3.99
C SER A 218 -12.91 8.72 -2.47
N LYS A 219 -12.92 7.59 -1.75
CA LYS A 219 -12.79 7.55 -0.29
C LYS A 219 -11.86 6.43 0.14
N LYS A 220 -11.06 6.72 1.15
CA LYS A 220 -10.24 5.75 1.88
C LYS A 220 -10.93 5.41 3.20
N ASN A 221 -10.69 4.21 3.70
CA ASN A 221 -11.17 3.79 5.01
C ASN A 221 -10.21 2.78 5.64
N LEU A 222 -10.43 2.48 6.93
CA LEU A 222 -9.62 1.53 7.68
C LEU A 222 -10.17 0.09 7.62
N ASP A 223 -11.12 -0.23 6.73
CA ASP A 223 -11.68 -1.59 6.60
C ASP A 223 -10.63 -2.60 6.13
N LEU A 224 -9.72 -2.14 5.26
CA LEU A 224 -8.66 -2.94 4.66
C LEU A 224 -7.39 -3.00 5.53
N VAL A 225 -7.30 -2.19 6.59
CA VAL A 225 -6.16 -2.20 7.52
C VAL A 225 -6.46 -3.17 8.64
N LEU A 226 -5.63 -4.19 8.83
CA LEU A 226 -5.84 -5.21 9.87
C LEU A 226 -5.25 -4.77 11.22
N GLY A 227 -5.60 -3.56 11.64
CA GLY A 227 -5.29 -2.97 12.94
C GLY A 227 -6.52 -2.31 13.57
N GLN A 228 -6.57 -2.29 14.90
CA GLN A 228 -7.57 -1.55 15.66
C GLN A 228 -7.32 -0.04 15.51
N GLU A 229 -8.39 0.71 15.31
CA GLU A 229 -8.31 2.17 15.12
C GLU A 229 -7.72 2.89 16.34
N CYS A 230 -7.89 2.36 17.55
CA CYS A 230 -7.32 2.94 18.76
C CYS A 230 -5.79 2.97 18.78
N GLY A 231 -5.13 2.15 17.94
CA GLY A 231 -3.68 2.13 17.76
C GLY A 231 -3.25 2.32 16.32
N THR A 232 -4.06 3.01 15.50
CA THR A 232 -3.77 3.27 14.08
C THR A 232 -3.70 4.76 13.82
N ILE A 233 -2.64 5.22 13.17
CA ILE A 233 -2.44 6.64 12.78
C ILE A 233 -2.38 6.72 11.26
N ILE A 234 -3.00 7.74 10.68
CA ILE A 234 -3.03 8.00 9.24
C ILE A 234 -2.25 9.29 8.97
N VAL A 235 -1.39 9.28 7.96
CA VAL A 235 -0.70 10.47 7.43
C VAL A 235 -1.07 10.62 5.97
N ASP A 236 -1.77 11.70 5.64
CA ASP A 236 -2.31 11.95 4.30
C ASP A 236 -2.47 13.47 4.08
N ASP A 237 -2.19 13.96 2.87
CA ASP A 237 -2.33 15.38 2.51
C ASP A 237 -3.80 15.81 2.32
N THR A 238 -4.71 14.85 2.12
CA THR A 238 -6.08 15.10 1.66
C THR A 238 -7.10 14.65 2.70
N LYS A 239 -7.53 15.58 3.56
CA LYS A 239 -8.51 15.33 4.62
C LYS A 239 -9.84 14.72 4.12
N SER A 240 -10.34 15.15 2.97
CA SER A 240 -11.68 14.77 2.50
C SER A 240 -11.81 13.29 2.12
N VAL A 241 -10.71 12.61 1.76
CA VAL A 241 -10.76 11.17 1.44
C VAL A 241 -10.90 10.29 2.68
N TRP A 242 -10.65 10.83 3.87
CA TRP A 242 -10.72 10.14 5.18
C TRP A 242 -11.87 10.67 6.05
N SER A 243 -12.98 11.07 5.44
CA SER A 243 -14.11 11.72 6.14
C SER A 243 -14.62 10.98 7.38
N ASP A 244 -14.50 9.65 7.39
CA ASP A 244 -15.03 8.78 8.44
C ASP A 244 -13.97 8.41 9.51
N HIS A 245 -12.71 8.84 9.32
CA HIS A 245 -11.57 8.51 10.21
C HIS A 245 -10.71 9.75 10.55
N LEU A 246 -11.35 10.92 10.65
CA LEU A 246 -10.65 12.18 10.92
C LEU A 246 -9.90 12.20 12.24
N ASP A 247 -10.38 11.45 13.23
CA ASP A 247 -9.72 11.36 14.54
C ASP A 247 -8.48 10.48 14.50
N ASN A 248 -8.20 9.76 13.40
CA ASN A 248 -6.94 9.03 13.20
C ASN A 248 -5.94 9.80 12.31
N LEU A 249 -6.37 10.92 11.72
CA LEU A 249 -5.66 11.59 10.64
C LEU A 249 -4.76 12.73 11.11
N ILE A 250 -3.48 12.62 10.79
CA ILE A 250 -2.52 13.72 10.70
C ILE A 250 -2.54 14.21 9.25
N THR A 251 -3.08 15.42 9.04
CA THR A 251 -3.05 16.06 7.72
C THR A 251 -1.73 16.78 7.53
N VAL A 252 -1.02 16.47 6.45
CA VAL A 252 0.29 17.08 6.13
C VAL A 252 0.19 18.12 5.03
N GLN A 253 1.16 19.02 4.96
CA GLN A 253 1.32 19.89 3.81
C GLN A 253 1.64 19.07 2.55
N LYS A 254 0.90 19.37 1.47
CA LYS A 254 1.11 18.82 0.13
C LYS A 254 2.55 19.04 -0.33
N TYR A 255 3.23 17.95 -0.68
CA TYR A 255 4.53 18.00 -1.35
C TYR A 255 4.35 18.34 -2.84
N ASN A 256 4.72 19.58 -3.21
CA ASN A 256 4.57 20.13 -4.55
C ASN A 256 5.93 20.44 -5.19
N TYR A 257 6.72 19.40 -5.45
CA TYR A 257 8.01 19.56 -6.13
C TYR A 257 7.90 20.14 -7.55
N PHE A 258 7.10 19.50 -8.40
CA PHE A 258 6.88 19.94 -9.78
C PHE A 258 5.82 21.04 -9.89
N ALA A 259 5.87 21.80 -10.97
CA ALA A 259 4.92 22.87 -11.28
C ALA A 259 3.50 22.35 -11.49
N ASP A 260 2.55 23.00 -10.83
CA ASP A 260 1.13 22.90 -11.15
C ASP A 260 0.75 24.05 -12.08
N ARG A 261 -0.01 23.75 -13.14
CA ARG A 261 -0.47 24.73 -14.13
C ARG A 261 -1.39 25.80 -13.53
N HIS A 262 -1.97 25.53 -12.37
CA HIS A 262 -2.89 26.42 -11.68
C HIS A 262 -2.20 27.30 -10.63
N GLN A 263 -0.89 27.13 -10.39
CA GLN A 263 -0.12 27.97 -9.48
C GLN A 263 0.58 29.10 -10.23
N ASN A 264 0.45 30.32 -9.71
CA ASN A 264 1.12 31.52 -10.27
C ASN A 264 2.58 31.65 -9.82
N CYS A 265 3.03 30.83 -8.87
CA CYS A 265 4.40 30.83 -8.34
C CYS A 265 5.22 29.72 -8.98
N LYS A 266 6.53 29.94 -9.11
CA LYS A 266 7.47 28.89 -9.55
C LYS A 266 7.48 27.73 -8.56
N SER A 267 7.55 26.52 -9.09
CA SER A 267 7.71 25.30 -8.30
C SER A 267 9.13 25.12 -7.77
N GLN A 268 9.29 24.20 -6.81
CA GLN A 268 10.61 23.83 -6.27
C GLN A 268 11.55 23.35 -7.39
N ALA A 269 11.05 22.52 -8.31
CA ALA A 269 11.78 22.05 -9.48
C ALA A 269 12.28 23.18 -10.39
N GLU A 270 11.46 24.21 -10.64
CA GLU A 270 11.83 25.36 -11.48
C GLU A 270 12.81 26.31 -10.78
N MET A 271 12.73 26.39 -9.45
CA MET A 271 13.68 27.13 -8.62
C MET A 271 14.97 26.35 -8.35
N LYS A 272 15.02 25.06 -8.71
CA LYS A 272 16.12 24.12 -8.42
C LYS A 272 16.41 24.01 -6.92
N THR A 273 15.35 23.99 -6.12
CA THR A 273 15.36 23.82 -4.67
C THR A 273 14.46 22.65 -4.27
N ASP A 274 14.43 22.32 -2.99
CA ASP A 274 13.54 21.30 -2.41
C ASP A 274 13.31 21.61 -0.93
N GLU A 275 12.50 20.81 -0.23
CA GLU A 275 12.42 20.85 1.24
C GLU A 275 13.77 20.49 1.88
N ILE A 276 14.08 21.10 3.03
CA ILE A 276 15.28 20.79 3.81
C ILE A 276 14.95 19.63 4.74
N GLU A 277 15.75 18.56 4.72
CA GLU A 277 15.43 17.32 5.47
C GLU A 277 15.25 17.54 6.98
N SER A 278 16.08 18.40 7.60
CA SER A 278 16.04 18.65 9.05
C SER A 278 14.88 19.55 9.52
N GLU A 279 14.21 20.23 8.60
CA GLU A 279 13.14 21.20 8.89
C GLU A 279 11.87 20.94 8.08
N GLY A 280 11.87 19.84 7.31
CA GLY A 280 10.79 19.48 6.40
C GLY A 280 9.62 18.81 7.10
N GLU A 281 8.53 18.67 6.35
CA GLU A 281 7.26 18.18 6.90
C GLU A 281 7.38 16.77 7.46
N LEU A 282 8.11 15.85 6.80
CA LEU A 282 8.25 14.48 7.28
C LEU A 282 9.05 14.38 8.58
N GLN A 283 10.00 15.29 8.82
CA GLN A 283 10.70 15.37 10.10
C GLN A 283 9.74 15.83 11.20
N ASN A 284 8.92 16.84 10.94
CA ASN A 284 7.89 17.31 11.90
C ASN A 284 6.89 16.19 12.24
N VAL A 285 6.41 15.47 11.21
CA VAL A 285 5.49 14.33 11.40
C VAL A 285 6.15 13.23 12.22
N LEU A 286 7.44 12.93 11.99
CA LEU A 286 8.15 11.91 12.77
C LEU A 286 8.20 12.26 14.26
N GLU A 287 8.46 13.51 14.61
CA GLU A 287 8.47 13.96 16.01
C GLU A 287 7.09 13.83 16.67
N VAL A 288 6.04 14.18 15.92
CA VAL A 288 4.65 13.98 16.38
C VAL A 288 4.37 12.49 16.60
N LEU A 289 4.76 11.61 15.66
CA LEU A 289 4.60 10.16 15.79
C LEU A 289 5.36 9.58 17.01
N ARG A 290 6.58 10.06 17.29
CA ARG A 290 7.35 9.69 18.50
C ARG A 290 6.60 10.08 19.77
N GLY A 291 6.07 11.31 19.81
CA GLY A 291 5.30 11.80 20.95
C GLY A 291 4.06 10.94 21.21
N ILE A 292 3.27 10.65 20.17
CA ILE A 292 2.06 9.82 20.26
C ILE A 292 2.40 8.40 20.74
N HIS A 293 3.45 7.81 20.17
CA HIS A 293 3.94 6.49 20.55
C HIS A 293 4.32 6.44 22.04
N GLY A 294 5.08 7.43 22.50
CA GLY A 294 5.45 7.58 23.92
C GLY A 294 4.21 7.67 24.82
N LEU A 295 3.28 8.60 24.53
CA LEU A 295 2.05 8.77 25.30
C LEU A 295 1.23 7.47 25.40
N PHE A 296 1.13 6.71 24.31
CA PHE A 296 0.38 5.45 24.27
C PHE A 296 1.06 4.38 25.12
N PHE A 297 2.37 4.19 24.98
CA PHE A 297 3.08 3.10 25.64
C PHE A 297 3.55 3.39 27.06
N ASP A 298 3.54 4.67 27.46
CA ASP A 298 3.65 5.12 28.86
C ASP A 298 2.31 5.02 29.60
N GLY A 299 1.22 4.68 28.90
CA GLY A 299 -0.11 4.46 29.47
C GLY A 299 -0.89 5.73 29.77
N LEU A 300 -0.44 6.89 29.24
CA LEU A 300 -1.13 8.17 29.38
C LEU A 300 -2.38 8.25 28.50
N ILE A 301 -2.38 7.55 27.38
CA ILE A 301 -3.54 7.33 26.52
C ILE A 301 -3.68 5.83 26.20
N LYS A 302 -4.91 5.40 25.91
CA LYS A 302 -5.21 4.03 25.43
C LYS A 302 -5.77 4.02 24.01
N ASP A 303 -6.02 5.20 23.45
CA ASP A 303 -6.61 5.40 22.15
C ASP A 303 -6.01 6.66 21.54
N VAL A 304 -5.33 6.51 20.40
CA VAL A 304 -4.68 7.62 19.71
C VAL A 304 -5.69 8.67 19.25
N ARG A 305 -6.96 8.29 19.04
CA ARG A 305 -8.05 9.18 18.60
C ARG A 305 -8.45 10.21 19.65
N CYS A 306 -8.05 10.01 20.91
CA CYS A 306 -8.26 10.99 21.97
C CYS A 306 -7.32 12.20 21.86
N LEU A 307 -6.29 12.14 21.01
CA LEU A 307 -5.36 13.25 20.82
C LEU A 307 -5.92 14.24 19.79
N PRO A 308 -5.95 15.55 20.11
CA PRO A 308 -6.20 16.56 19.11
C PRO A 308 -4.93 16.72 18.26
N PHE A 309 -4.73 15.86 17.25
CA PHE A 309 -3.56 15.92 16.34
C PHE A 309 -3.34 17.31 15.72
N LYS A 310 -4.41 18.13 15.65
CA LYS A 310 -4.41 19.52 15.19
C LYS A 310 -3.71 20.52 16.12
N LEU A 311 -3.33 20.11 17.33
CA LEU A 311 -2.63 20.97 18.32
C LEU A 311 -1.14 20.63 18.46
N LEU A 312 -0.64 19.66 17.67
CA LEU A 312 0.76 19.20 17.71
C LEU A 312 1.62 19.82 16.61
N PHE A 313 1.06 20.75 15.83
CA PHE A 313 1.72 21.54 14.77
C PHE A 313 1.45 23.03 14.99
#